data_AF-A0AAU6S8Y2-F1
#
_entry.id   AF-A0AAU6S8Y2-F1
#
_cell.length_a   1.000
_cell.length_b   1.000
_cell.length_c   1.000
_cell.angle_alpha   90.00
_cell.angle_beta   90.00
_cell.angle_gamma   90.00
#
_symmetry.space_group_name_H-M   'P 1'
#
loop_
_entity.id
_entity.type
_entity.pdbx_description
1 polymer ?
#
loop_
_entity_poly.entity_id
_entity_poly.type
_entity_poly.pdbx_seq_one_letter_code
_entity_poly.pdbx_strand_id
1 'polypeptide(L)'
;MSDTSADTEPDPPVRPAAPRADSSRPRPQFGEYATPEEQRARIQEPAPWQQEPVAPVMTDAPAPGIPASPAPAERRPRPVDRIVTFALLAYGLVNVVSSVPAFLDYGAYAETLLSMLGVDVQITDPAAGRAWGIAAVIVLAVGWCATAVVSWWSVRRGRLTWWIPLVGGILFTFVSGTLMAVPLMNDPAVWQALVESAGG
;
A
#
# COMPACT_ATOMS: atom_id res chain seq x y z
N MET A 1 -61.97 12.67 -94.04
CA MET A 1 -60.57 12.85 -93.60
C MET A 1 -60.65 13.20 -92.13
N SER A 2 -60.63 12.19 -91.27
CA SER A 2 -59.41 11.64 -90.65
C SER A 2 -58.83 12.69 -89.71
N ASP A 3 -58.58 12.46 -88.44
CA ASP A 3 -58.82 11.39 -87.46
C ASP A 3 -58.35 12.02 -86.13
N THR A 4 -58.37 11.29 -85.01
CA THR A 4 -57.60 11.62 -83.78
C THR A 4 -58.24 12.70 -82.90
N SER A 5 -58.45 12.54 -81.60
CA SER A 5 -58.41 11.46 -80.60
C SER A 5 -58.89 12.15 -79.31
N ALA A 6 -59.39 11.37 -78.34
CA ALA A 6 -59.29 11.54 -76.88
C ALA A 6 -59.09 12.98 -76.32
N ASP A 7 -59.83 13.47 -75.34
CA ASP A 7 -60.16 12.77 -74.12
C ASP A 7 -61.14 13.64 -73.32
N THR A 8 -62.05 12.97 -72.64
CA THR A 8 -62.85 13.57 -71.57
C THR A 8 -61.92 13.77 -70.38
N GLU A 9 -61.66 15.00 -69.93
CA GLU A 9 -61.36 15.19 -68.51
C GLU A 9 -62.03 16.45 -67.95
N PRO A 10 -62.84 16.30 -66.88
CA PRO A 10 -63.60 17.36 -66.25
C PRO A 10 -62.72 18.30 -65.43
N ASP A 11 -63.32 19.46 -65.16
CA ASP A 11 -62.92 20.52 -64.22
C ASP A 11 -61.96 20.03 -63.11
N PRO A 12 -60.77 20.65 -62.93
CA PRO A 12 -59.77 20.16 -62.01
C PRO A 12 -60.31 20.11 -60.57
N PRO A 13 -60.05 19.03 -59.83
CA PRO A 13 -60.48 18.93 -58.45
C PRO A 13 -59.85 20.06 -57.62
N VAL A 14 -60.69 20.72 -56.82
CA VAL A 14 -60.28 21.63 -55.75
C VAL A 14 -59.20 20.92 -54.95
N ARG A 15 -57.94 21.33 -55.14
CA ARG A 15 -56.82 20.81 -54.36
C ARG A 15 -57.13 21.11 -52.90
N PRO A 16 -57.29 20.09 -52.03
CA PRO A 16 -57.19 20.31 -50.60
C PRO A 16 -55.85 21.00 -50.37
N ALA A 17 -55.85 22.10 -49.61
CA ALA A 17 -54.61 22.70 -49.15
C ALA A 17 -53.73 21.56 -48.61
N ALA A 18 -52.55 21.38 -49.22
CA ALA A 18 -51.59 20.42 -48.73
C ALA A 18 -51.48 20.64 -47.22
N PRO A 19 -51.69 19.62 -46.38
CA PRO A 19 -51.32 19.73 -44.98
C PRO A 19 -49.85 20.10 -45.01
N ARG A 20 -49.52 21.31 -44.55
CA ARG A 20 -48.13 21.61 -44.21
C ARG A 20 -47.72 20.45 -43.33
N ALA A 21 -46.68 19.74 -43.71
CA ALA A 21 -46.10 18.69 -42.89
C ALA A 21 -45.48 19.34 -41.66
N ASP A 22 -46.31 19.89 -40.78
CA ASP A 22 -46.01 20.26 -39.41
C ASP A 22 -46.03 18.96 -38.60
N SER A 23 -45.20 18.00 -39.00
CA SER A 23 -44.70 16.98 -38.08
C SER A 23 -43.29 17.39 -37.74
N SER A 24 -43.23 18.44 -36.94
CA SER A 24 -42.11 18.83 -36.11
C SER A 24 -41.39 17.58 -35.63
N ARG A 25 -40.29 17.20 -36.29
CA ARG A 25 -39.35 16.24 -35.72
C ARG A 25 -39.08 16.74 -34.30
N PRO A 26 -39.33 15.94 -33.24
CA PRO A 26 -39.16 16.42 -31.87
C PRO A 26 -37.79 17.05 -31.77
N ARG A 27 -37.75 18.37 -31.54
CA ARG A 27 -36.48 19.04 -31.31
C ARG A 27 -35.85 18.29 -30.13
N PRO A 28 -34.57 17.89 -30.21
CA PRO A 28 -33.92 17.28 -29.07
C PRO A 28 -34.13 18.23 -27.88
N GLN A 29 -34.82 17.75 -26.85
CA GLN A 29 -35.05 18.47 -25.61
C GLN A 29 -33.71 18.49 -24.87
N PHE A 30 -32.78 19.32 -25.35
CA PHE A 30 -31.59 19.66 -24.60
C PHE A 30 -32.06 20.41 -23.36
N GLY A 31 -31.97 19.76 -22.19
CA GLY A 31 -32.40 20.38 -20.94
C GLY A 31 -32.71 19.42 -19.78
N GLU A 32 -32.87 18.12 -20.00
CA GLU A 32 -32.82 17.19 -18.87
C GLU A 32 -31.35 16.92 -18.54
N TYR A 33 -30.83 17.75 -17.63
CA TYR A 33 -29.58 17.48 -16.96
C TYR A 33 -29.64 16.05 -16.43
N ALA A 34 -28.62 15.23 -16.74
CA ALA A 34 -28.40 13.99 -16.02
C ALA A 34 -28.52 14.28 -14.52
N THR A 35 -29.14 13.38 -13.77
CA THR A 35 -29.36 13.62 -12.34
C THR A 35 -28.01 13.97 -11.68
N PRO A 36 -27.99 14.87 -10.68
CA PRO A 36 -26.73 15.29 -10.06
C PRO A 36 -25.86 14.13 -9.56
N GLU A 37 -26.48 13.00 -9.22
CA GLU A 37 -25.80 11.76 -8.82
C GLU A 37 -25.16 11.00 -9.99
N GLU A 38 -25.81 10.94 -11.16
CA GLU A 38 -25.25 10.34 -12.39
C GLU A 38 -24.14 11.20 -13.01
N GLN A 39 -24.18 12.53 -12.82
CA GLN A 39 -23.07 13.41 -13.17
C GLN A 39 -21.86 13.19 -12.27
N ARG A 40 -22.06 13.08 -10.94
CA ARG A 40 -20.97 12.82 -9.99
C ARG A 40 -20.30 11.47 -10.22
N ALA A 41 -21.07 10.45 -10.62
CA ALA A 41 -20.55 9.14 -10.95
C ALA A 41 -19.71 9.13 -12.25
N ARG A 42 -20.03 10.01 -13.22
CA ARG A 42 -19.39 10.03 -14.54
C ARG A 42 -18.20 10.98 -14.65
N ILE A 43 -18.18 12.03 -13.85
CA ILE A 43 -17.26 13.15 -14.05
C ILE A 43 -15.97 12.99 -13.24
N GLN A 44 -15.96 12.68 -11.94
CA GLN A 44 -14.74 12.82 -11.11
C GLN A 44 -13.92 14.11 -11.40
N GLU A 45 -14.49 15.13 -12.05
CA GLU A 45 -13.91 16.45 -12.27
C GLU A 45 -14.38 17.40 -11.18
N PRO A 46 -13.54 18.37 -10.79
CA PRO A 46 -13.89 19.39 -9.81
C PRO A 46 -15.01 20.31 -10.33
N ALA A 47 -15.81 20.86 -9.40
CA ALA A 47 -16.97 21.69 -9.70
C ALA A 47 -16.59 23.04 -10.37
N PRO A 48 -17.53 23.73 -11.06
CA PRO A 48 -17.20 24.92 -11.87
C PRO A 48 -16.64 26.12 -11.09
N TRP A 49 -16.90 26.24 -9.79
CA TRP A 49 -16.27 27.24 -8.91
C TRP A 49 -14.84 26.85 -8.47
N GLN A 50 -14.39 25.66 -8.84
CA GLN A 50 -13.01 25.18 -8.75
C GLN A 50 -12.29 25.26 -10.10
N GLN A 51 -12.97 25.69 -11.17
CA GLN A 51 -12.34 26.03 -12.44
C GLN A 51 -11.98 27.51 -12.40
N GLU A 52 -10.68 27.81 -12.22
CA GLU A 52 -10.20 29.17 -12.45
C GLU A 52 -10.43 29.56 -13.91
N PRO A 53 -10.95 30.77 -14.20
CA PRO A 53 -11.02 31.27 -15.56
C PRO A 53 -9.60 31.28 -16.14
N VAL A 54 -9.34 30.47 -17.17
CA VAL A 54 -8.12 30.60 -17.96
C VAL A 54 -8.25 31.90 -18.76
N ALA A 55 -7.85 33.00 -18.14
CA ALA A 55 -7.59 34.23 -18.85
C ALA A 55 -6.49 33.95 -19.90
N PRO A 56 -6.60 34.47 -21.14
CA PRO A 56 -5.47 34.43 -22.05
C PRO A 56 -4.28 35.05 -21.35
N VAL A 57 -3.20 34.28 -21.20
CA VAL A 57 -1.96 34.71 -20.56
C VAL A 57 -1.37 35.84 -21.39
N MET A 58 -1.76 37.08 -21.07
CA MET A 58 -0.94 38.22 -21.35
C MET A 58 0.24 38.12 -20.40
N THR A 59 1.43 38.02 -20.97
CA THR A 59 2.70 37.96 -20.23
C THR A 59 2.91 39.31 -19.53
N ASP A 60 2.36 39.44 -18.32
CA ASP A 60 2.80 40.49 -17.40
C ASP A 60 3.84 39.93 -16.44
N ALA A 61 4.86 40.76 -16.23
CA ALA A 61 6.11 40.46 -15.56
C ALA A 61 5.92 39.81 -14.17
N PRO A 62 6.90 39.01 -13.69
CA PRO A 62 6.80 38.34 -12.40
C PRO A 62 6.61 39.37 -11.29
N ALA A 63 5.46 39.32 -10.60
CA ALA A 63 5.28 40.04 -9.34
C ALA A 63 6.25 39.43 -8.30
N PRO A 64 7.21 40.20 -7.75
CA PRO A 64 8.13 39.66 -6.77
C PRO A 64 7.42 39.43 -5.44
N GLY A 65 7.41 38.19 -4.96
CA GLY A 65 7.31 37.94 -3.51
C GLY A 65 6.23 37.00 -2.99
N ILE A 66 5.41 36.34 -3.82
CA ILE A 66 4.50 35.29 -3.32
C ILE A 66 5.08 33.91 -3.67
N PRO A 67 5.59 33.13 -2.70
CA PRO A 67 5.94 31.75 -2.95
C PRO A 67 4.66 30.99 -3.30
N ALA A 68 4.62 30.40 -4.50
CA ALA A 68 3.54 29.52 -4.91
C ALA A 68 3.42 28.36 -3.91
N SER A 69 2.22 28.16 -3.34
CA SER A 69 1.96 27.02 -2.49
C SER A 69 2.08 25.76 -3.35
N PRO A 70 2.93 24.78 -2.99
CA PRO A 70 3.12 23.60 -3.82
C PRO A 70 1.79 22.85 -3.94
N ALA A 71 1.33 22.64 -5.17
CA ALA A 71 0.15 21.83 -5.47
C ALA A 71 0.29 20.45 -4.78
N PRO A 72 -0.80 19.85 -4.27
CA PRO A 72 -0.73 18.51 -3.69
C PRO A 72 -0.26 17.56 -4.79
N ALA A 73 0.98 17.09 -4.71
CA ALA A 73 1.48 16.09 -5.64
C ALA A 73 0.55 14.88 -5.57
N GLU A 74 -0.19 14.60 -6.65
CA GLU A 74 -0.93 13.36 -6.80
C GLU A 74 0.04 12.22 -6.48
N ARG A 75 -0.19 11.53 -5.36
CA ARG A 75 0.65 10.42 -4.93
C ARG A 75 0.48 9.30 -5.93
N ARG A 76 1.34 9.28 -6.95
CA ARG A 76 1.49 8.17 -7.89
C ARG A 76 1.52 6.88 -7.08
N PRO A 77 0.66 5.88 -7.37
CA PRO A 77 0.72 4.60 -6.69
C PRO A 77 2.13 4.04 -6.89
N ARG A 78 2.84 3.72 -5.81
CA ARG A 78 4.22 3.21 -5.84
C ARG A 78 4.18 1.68 -5.76
N PRO A 79 4.05 0.93 -6.88
CA PRO A 79 3.99 -0.53 -6.86
C PRO A 79 5.25 -1.15 -6.24
N VAL A 80 6.39 -0.48 -6.39
CA VAL A 80 7.68 -0.89 -5.81
C VAL A 80 7.60 -1.05 -4.30
N ASP A 81 6.89 -0.16 -3.59
CA ASP A 81 6.75 -0.23 -2.12
C ASP A 81 6.05 -1.52 -1.67
N ARG A 82 5.07 -1.99 -2.43
CA ARG A 82 4.38 -3.25 -2.16
C ARG A 82 5.30 -4.44 -2.38
N ILE A 83 6.04 -4.46 -3.48
CA ILE A 83 7.00 -5.52 -3.80
C ILE A 83 8.05 -5.63 -2.69
N VAL A 84 8.64 -4.49 -2.28
CA VAL A 84 9.63 -4.47 -1.19
C VAL A 84 9.02 -4.96 0.12
N THR A 85 7.80 -4.54 0.46
CA THR A 85 7.11 -5.02 1.66
C THR A 85 6.93 -6.53 1.65
N PHE A 86 6.45 -7.11 0.53
CA PHE A 86 6.29 -8.56 0.41
C PHE A 86 7.63 -9.31 0.44
N ALA A 87 8.67 -8.76 -0.20
CA ALA A 87 10.00 -9.33 -0.16
C ALA A 87 10.58 -9.35 1.26
N LEU A 88 10.44 -8.25 2.01
CA LEU A 88 10.87 -8.17 3.42
C LEU A 88 10.08 -9.12 4.32
N LEU A 89 8.77 -9.28 4.08
CA LEU A 89 7.94 -10.23 4.82
C LEU A 89 8.31 -11.69 4.50
N ALA A 90 8.62 -12.01 3.24
CA ALA A 90 9.08 -13.35 2.89
C ALA A 90 10.46 -13.64 3.48
N TYR A 91 11.40 -12.70 3.31
CA TYR A 91 12.76 -12.82 3.84
C TYR A 91 12.76 -12.94 5.36
N GLY A 92 12.04 -12.05 6.05
CA GLY A 92 11.94 -12.09 7.50
C GLY A 92 11.25 -13.35 8.01
N LEU A 93 10.24 -13.88 7.28
CA LEU A 93 9.62 -15.16 7.63
C LEU A 93 10.62 -16.31 7.54
N VAL A 94 11.39 -16.38 6.46
CA VAL A 94 12.47 -17.39 6.33
C VAL A 94 13.46 -17.25 7.47
N ASN A 95 13.89 -16.03 7.79
CA ASN A 95 14.80 -15.77 8.90
C ASN A 95 14.24 -16.24 10.26
N VAL A 96 12.97 -15.94 10.56
CA VAL A 96 12.31 -16.37 11.79
C VAL A 96 12.26 -17.89 11.88
N VAL A 97 11.80 -18.56 10.81
CA VAL A 97 11.69 -20.03 10.77
C VAL A 97 13.06 -20.68 10.90
N SER A 98 14.08 -20.17 10.19
CA SER A 98 15.45 -20.66 10.27
C SER A 98 16.10 -20.44 11.64
N SER A 99 15.66 -19.45 12.41
CA SER A 99 16.18 -19.16 13.76
C SER A 99 15.62 -20.09 14.84
N VAL A 100 14.44 -20.69 14.62
CA VAL A 100 13.77 -21.52 15.64
C VAL A 100 14.65 -22.66 16.16
N PRO A 101 15.29 -23.50 15.32
CA PRO A 101 16.12 -24.60 15.83
C PRO A 101 17.27 -24.09 16.70
N ALA A 102 17.94 -23.01 16.29
CA ALA A 102 19.03 -22.41 17.06
C ALA A 102 18.54 -21.92 18.43
N PHE A 103 17.35 -21.34 18.53
CA PHE A 103 16.83 -20.85 19.81
C PHE A 103 16.35 -21.98 20.72
N LEU A 104 15.84 -23.08 20.15
CA LEU A 104 15.43 -24.25 20.91
C LEU A 104 16.61 -25.07 21.42
N ASP A 105 17.74 -25.05 20.71
CA ASP A 105 19.03 -25.57 21.17
C ASP A 105 19.85 -24.48 21.87
N TYR A 106 19.39 -24.12 23.06
CA TYR A 106 20.00 -23.06 23.87
C TYR A 106 21.50 -23.29 24.13
N GLY A 107 21.89 -24.54 24.42
CA GLY A 107 23.28 -24.90 24.72
C GLY A 107 24.20 -24.58 23.55
N ALA A 108 23.88 -25.13 22.37
CA ALA A 108 24.67 -24.89 21.16
C ALA A 108 24.69 -23.42 20.77
N TYR A 109 23.56 -22.71 20.90
CA TYR A 109 23.47 -21.28 20.63
C TYR A 109 24.41 -20.46 21.51
N ALA A 110 24.36 -20.69 22.82
CA ALA A 110 25.16 -19.92 23.76
C ALA A 110 26.65 -20.28 23.66
N GLU A 111 27.03 -21.55 23.52
CA GLU A 111 28.42 -21.94 23.24
C GLU A 111 28.96 -21.28 21.97
N THR A 112 28.16 -21.23 20.91
CA THR A 112 28.52 -20.51 19.67
C THR A 112 28.75 -19.02 19.93
N LEU A 113 27.88 -18.37 20.70
CA LEU A 113 28.04 -16.97 21.07
C LEU A 113 29.28 -16.72 21.93
N LEU A 114 29.50 -17.55 22.94
CA LEU A 114 30.67 -17.46 23.82
C LEU A 114 31.97 -17.65 23.02
N SER A 115 32.00 -18.60 22.09
CA SER A 115 33.16 -18.83 21.21
C SER A 115 33.41 -17.62 20.29
N MET A 116 32.37 -16.96 19.78
CA MET A 116 32.52 -15.68 19.06
C MET A 116 33.11 -14.56 19.93
N LEU A 117 32.91 -14.62 21.24
CA LEU A 117 33.50 -13.70 22.23
C LEU A 117 34.91 -14.13 22.69
N GLY A 118 35.43 -15.25 22.19
CA GLY A 118 36.73 -15.82 22.58
C GLY A 118 36.72 -16.57 23.91
N VAL A 119 35.54 -16.95 24.41
CA VAL A 119 35.36 -17.68 25.66
C VAL A 119 34.94 -19.11 25.32
N ASP A 120 35.87 -20.06 25.44
CA ASP A 120 35.57 -21.48 25.18
C ASP A 120 35.14 -22.17 26.48
N VAL A 121 33.86 -22.03 26.85
CA VAL A 121 33.29 -22.59 28.08
C VAL A 121 32.01 -23.36 27.76
N GLN A 122 31.86 -24.55 28.34
CA GLN A 122 30.59 -25.27 28.36
C GLN A 122 29.69 -24.73 29.47
N ILE A 123 28.42 -24.56 29.13
CA ILE A 123 27.38 -24.05 30.04
C ILE A 123 27.11 -25.08 31.13
N THR A 124 26.95 -24.62 32.37
CA THR A 124 26.82 -25.52 33.53
C THR A 124 25.50 -26.30 33.51
N ASP A 125 24.41 -25.64 33.10
CA ASP A 125 23.08 -26.25 32.95
C ASP A 125 22.34 -25.70 31.71
N PRO A 126 22.52 -26.33 30.53
CA PRO A 126 21.81 -25.95 29.32
C PRO A 126 20.28 -26.12 29.42
N ALA A 127 19.80 -27.02 30.29
CA ALA A 127 18.38 -27.29 30.42
C ALA A 127 17.63 -26.12 31.08
N ALA A 128 18.29 -25.38 31.98
CA ALA A 128 17.74 -24.17 32.59
C ALA A 128 17.43 -23.07 31.55
N GLY A 129 18.23 -22.97 30.48
CA GLY A 129 18.02 -21.99 29.41
C GLY A 129 16.90 -22.34 28.42
N ARG A 130 16.45 -23.60 28.40
CA ARG A 130 15.45 -24.08 27.42
C ARG A 130 14.12 -23.33 27.50
N ALA A 131 13.65 -22.99 28.70
CA ALA A 131 12.42 -22.23 28.88
C ALA A 131 12.53 -20.82 28.27
N TRP A 132 13.70 -20.20 28.36
CA TRP A 132 14.00 -18.90 27.76
C TRP A 132 14.08 -18.98 26.24
N GLY A 133 14.67 -20.05 25.69
CA GLY A 133 14.63 -20.34 24.26
C GLY A 133 13.22 -20.44 23.70
N ILE A 134 12.34 -21.19 24.38
CA ILE A 134 10.92 -21.29 24.02
C ILE A 134 10.24 -19.92 24.09
N ALA A 135 10.45 -19.16 25.17
CA ALA A 135 9.90 -17.82 25.31
C ALA A 135 10.37 -16.88 24.19
N ALA A 136 11.66 -16.92 23.82
CA ALA A 136 12.24 -16.14 22.74
C ALA A 136 11.61 -16.48 21.39
N VAL A 137 11.38 -17.78 21.10
CA VAL A 137 10.69 -18.24 19.89
C VAL A 137 9.23 -17.75 19.87
N ILE A 138 8.51 -17.84 20.98
CA ILE A 138 7.12 -17.37 21.06
C ILE A 138 7.06 -15.86 20.80
N VAL A 139 7.92 -15.07 21.46
CA VAL A 139 7.99 -13.62 21.27
C VAL A 139 8.33 -13.27 19.82
N LEU A 140 9.30 -13.96 19.22
CA LEU A 140 9.70 -13.71 17.84
C LEU A 140 8.56 -14.05 16.87
N ALA A 141 7.93 -15.21 17.04
CA ALA A 141 6.85 -15.68 16.17
C ALA A 141 5.61 -14.79 16.27
N VAL A 142 5.16 -14.47 17.49
CA VAL A 142 4.00 -13.60 17.72
C VAL A 142 4.29 -12.19 17.23
N GLY A 143 5.49 -11.66 17.52
CA GLY A 143 5.93 -10.35 17.06
C GLY A 143 5.98 -10.25 15.53
N TRP A 144 6.49 -11.30 14.88
CA TRP A 144 6.50 -11.38 13.43
C TRP A 144 5.10 -11.45 12.82
N CYS A 145 4.21 -12.28 13.38
CA CYS A 145 2.80 -12.33 12.97
C CYS A 145 2.10 -10.97 13.12
N ALA A 146 2.30 -10.29 14.24
CA ALA A 146 1.76 -8.95 14.45
C ALA A 146 2.32 -7.96 13.42
N THR A 147 3.62 -8.02 13.14
CA THR A 147 4.28 -7.19 12.12
C THR A 147 3.70 -7.44 10.73
N ALA A 148 3.45 -8.69 10.36
CA ALA A 148 2.84 -9.08 9.09
C ALA A 148 1.40 -8.56 8.98
N VAL A 149 0.58 -8.68 10.03
CA VAL A 149 -0.79 -8.18 10.08
C VAL A 149 -0.84 -6.65 9.94
N VAL A 150 0.02 -5.93 10.68
CA VAL A 150 0.11 -4.47 10.60
C VAL A 150 0.57 -4.02 9.21
N SER A 151 1.57 -4.69 8.63
CA SER A 151 2.03 -4.43 7.28
C SER A 151 0.90 -4.65 6.26
N TRP A 152 0.16 -5.76 6.38
CA TRP A 152 -0.96 -6.06 5.51
C TRP A 152 -2.08 -5.00 5.58
N TRP A 153 -2.46 -4.57 6.79
CA TRP A 153 -3.45 -3.50 6.98
C TRP A 153 -2.96 -2.16 6.43
N SER A 154 -1.68 -1.85 6.57
CA SER A 154 -1.08 -0.62 6.00
C SER A 154 -1.13 -0.60 4.47
N VAL A 155 -0.77 -1.73 3.82
CA VAL A 155 -0.86 -1.87 2.35
C VAL A 155 -2.30 -1.72 1.88
N ARG A 156 -3.28 -2.33 2.57
CA ARG A 156 -4.70 -2.19 2.24
C ARG A 156 -5.20 -0.75 2.34
N ARG A 157 -4.60 0.07 3.20
CA ARG A 157 -4.93 1.50 3.36
C ARG A 157 -4.14 2.43 2.41
N GLY A 158 -3.32 1.88 1.51
CA GLY A 158 -2.55 2.66 0.53
C GLY A 158 -1.40 3.49 1.12
N ARG A 159 -0.92 3.17 2.33
CA ARG A 159 0.19 3.88 2.97
C ARG A 159 1.55 3.25 2.62
N LEU A 160 2.62 4.04 2.70
CA LEU A 160 4.01 3.57 2.54
C LEU A 160 4.34 2.57 3.65
N THR A 161 4.67 1.33 3.28
CA THR A 161 4.67 0.19 4.23
C THR A 161 6.03 -0.48 4.40
N TRP A 162 7.02 -0.23 3.54
CA TRP A 162 8.28 -0.99 3.55
C TRP A 162 9.06 -0.97 4.88
N TRP A 163 8.98 0.11 5.66
CA TRP A 163 9.72 0.25 6.92
C TRP A 163 9.12 -0.57 8.08
N ILE A 164 7.82 -0.88 8.01
CA ILE A 164 7.11 -1.62 9.08
C ILE A 164 7.71 -3.02 9.29
N PRO A 165 7.83 -3.89 8.27
CA PRO A 165 8.43 -5.20 8.46
C PRO A 165 9.89 -5.13 8.88
N LEU A 166 10.63 -4.12 8.41
CA LEU A 166 12.02 -3.91 8.79
C LEU A 166 12.17 -3.59 10.28
N VAL A 167 11.44 -2.57 10.78
CA VAL A 167 11.50 -2.16 12.18
C VAL A 167 10.93 -3.23 13.10
N GLY A 168 9.81 -3.86 12.72
CA GLY A 168 9.24 -4.97 13.48
C GLY A 168 10.22 -6.14 13.59
N GLY A 169 10.83 -6.56 12.47
CA GLY A 169 11.85 -7.61 12.46
C GLY A 169 13.03 -7.31 13.37
N ILE A 170 13.59 -6.10 13.28
CA ILE A 170 14.72 -5.67 14.14
C ILE A 170 14.32 -5.70 15.62
N LEU A 171 13.18 -5.10 15.96
CA LEU A 171 12.71 -5.00 17.35
C LEU A 171 12.50 -6.39 17.98
N PHE A 172 11.75 -7.27 17.32
CA PHE A 172 11.44 -8.58 17.89
C PHE A 172 12.65 -9.50 17.91
N THR A 173 13.55 -9.40 16.92
CA THR A 173 14.83 -10.13 16.96
C THR A 173 15.68 -9.68 18.13
N PHE A 174 15.77 -8.37 18.38
CA PHE A 174 16.52 -7.82 19.50
C PHE A 174 15.92 -8.23 20.86
N VAL A 175 14.60 -8.15 21.00
CA VAL A 175 13.90 -8.59 22.22
C VAL A 175 14.15 -10.07 22.47
N SER A 176 13.98 -10.93 21.45
CA SER A 176 14.25 -12.37 21.59
C SER A 176 15.72 -12.67 21.89
N GLY A 177 16.67 -11.97 21.28
CA GLY A 177 18.09 -12.09 21.62
C GLY A 177 18.39 -11.67 23.06
N THR A 178 17.71 -10.63 23.56
CA THR A 178 17.81 -10.22 24.97
C THR A 178 17.29 -11.30 25.90
N LEU A 179 16.16 -11.95 25.58
CA LEU A 179 15.64 -13.10 26.34
C LEU A 179 16.67 -14.25 26.39
N MET A 180 17.35 -14.51 25.28
CA MET A 180 18.39 -15.54 25.22
C MET A 180 19.61 -15.20 26.07
N ALA A 181 19.94 -13.92 26.25
CA ALA A 181 21.08 -13.49 27.06
C ALA A 181 20.86 -13.65 28.57
N VAL A 182 19.60 -13.61 29.05
CA VAL A 182 19.29 -13.63 30.49
C VAL A 182 19.94 -14.78 31.24
N PRO A 183 19.88 -16.05 30.80
CA PRO A 183 20.46 -17.15 31.56
C PRO A 183 22.00 -17.17 31.48
N LEU A 184 22.61 -16.65 30.39
CA LEU A 184 24.07 -16.53 30.29
C LEU A 184 24.61 -15.59 31.38
N MET A 185 23.92 -14.47 31.60
CA MET A 185 24.33 -13.48 32.61
C MET A 185 24.20 -14.01 34.05
N ASN A 186 23.47 -15.10 34.25
CA ASN A 186 23.28 -15.75 35.53
C ASN A 186 24.08 -17.07 35.65
N ASP A 187 24.85 -17.46 34.63
CA ASP A 187 25.65 -18.68 34.65
C ASP A 187 26.98 -18.43 35.39
N PRO A 188 27.29 -19.21 36.46
CA PRO A 188 28.54 -19.07 37.20
C PRO A 188 29.81 -19.31 36.37
N ALA A 189 29.78 -20.18 35.36
CA ALA A 189 30.92 -20.48 34.50
C ALA A 189 31.25 -19.30 33.57
N VAL A 190 30.23 -18.61 33.07
CA VAL A 190 30.38 -17.36 32.30
C VAL A 190 31.03 -16.29 33.17
N TRP A 191 30.56 -16.11 34.41
CA TRP A 191 31.17 -15.11 35.31
C TRP A 191 32.62 -15.42 35.66
N GLN A 192 32.95 -16.69 35.90
CA GLN A 192 34.33 -17.11 36.18
C GLN A 192 35.26 -16.79 35.01
N ALA A 193 34.86 -17.12 33.79
CA ALA A 193 35.65 -16.83 32.60
C ALA A 193 35.82 -15.32 32.33
N LEU A 194 34.80 -14.52 32.62
CA LEU A 194 34.89 -13.06 32.51
C LEU A 194 35.82 -12.46 33.56
N VAL A 195 35.80 -12.97 34.80
CA VAL A 195 36.73 -12.52 35.85
C VAL A 195 38.17 -12.95 35.52
N GLU A 196 38.36 -14.16 35.01
CA GLU A 196 39.68 -14.67 34.61
C GLU A 196 40.27 -13.87 33.44
N SER A 197 39.46 -13.53 32.44
CA SER A 197 39.89 -12.66 31.33
C SER A 197 40.12 -11.20 31.72
N ALA A 198 39.47 -10.70 32.78
CA ALA A 198 39.67 -9.32 33.27
C ALA A 198 40.79 -9.18 34.31
N GLY A 199 41.18 -10.27 34.97
CA GLY A 199 42.26 -10.31 35.95
C GLY A 199 43.62 -10.74 35.40
N GLY A 200 43.68 -11.18 34.15
CA GLY A 200 44.89 -11.53 33.41
C GLY A 200 45.59 -10.35 32.73
#